data_AF-A0A662L6K8-F1
#
_entry.id   AF-A0A662L6K8-F1
#
_cell.length_a   1.000
_cell.length_b   1.000
_cell.length_c   1.000
_cell.angle_alpha   90.00
_cell.angle_beta   90.00
_cell.angle_gamma   90.00
#
_symmetry.space_group_name_H-M   'P 1'
#
loop_
_entity.id
_entity.type
_entity.pdbx_description
1 polymer ?
#
loop_
_entity_poly.entity_id
_entity_poly.type
_entity_poly.pdbx_seq_one_letter_code
_entity_poly.pdbx_strand_id
1 'polypeptide(L)'
;MAYKLILVGVGHVFRLEDKIREIIEEEKPNAIALELDEERAMALEKRKGFAKGNFVYSLLSKVQQIVASKYGVVAGNEMLSALKIAKENNIPILYIDMNAYFVVQELWRKISIRRKLSIFISAILTMFMSKERIEKEVKKFEEEPEKFEERMRKIFPEFVEILIDKRNKNMVN
;
A
#
# COMPACT_ATOMS: atom_id res chain seq x y z
N MET A 1 19.57 -27.13 8.69
CA MET A 1 18.34 -26.52 9.24
C MET A 1 17.42 -26.20 8.07
N ALA A 2 16.15 -26.58 8.14
CA ALA A 2 15.17 -26.24 7.10
C ALA A 2 14.49 -24.92 7.49
N TYR A 3 14.45 -23.96 6.56
CA TYR A 3 13.72 -22.70 6.74
C TYR A 3 12.32 -22.84 6.14
N LYS A 4 11.29 -22.36 6.84
CA LYS A 4 9.91 -22.27 6.34
C LYS A 4 9.59 -20.80 6.11
N LEU A 5 9.17 -20.47 4.89
CA LEU A 5 8.66 -19.14 4.52
C LEU A 5 7.18 -19.28 4.17
N ILE A 6 6.35 -18.43 4.76
CA ILE A 6 4.91 -18.38 4.51
C ILE A 6 4.58 -17.01 3.94
N LEU A 7 4.11 -16.97 2.70
CA LEU A 7 3.72 -15.72 2.04
C LEU A 7 2.21 -15.52 2.19
N VAL A 8 1.83 -14.40 2.79
CA VAL A 8 0.42 -14.05 3.03
C VAL A 8 0.01 -12.89 2.12
N GLY A 9 -0.80 -13.16 1.11
CA GLY A 9 -1.36 -12.13 0.24
C GLY A 9 -2.52 -11.38 0.91
N VAL A 10 -2.46 -10.05 0.93
CA VAL A 10 -3.42 -9.18 1.66
C VAL A 10 -4.46 -8.48 0.78
N GLY A 11 -4.62 -8.92 -0.48
CA GLY A 11 -5.34 -8.16 -1.50
C GLY A 11 -6.86 -8.09 -1.37
N HIS A 12 -7.57 -9.20 -1.17
CA HIS A 12 -9.01 -9.31 -1.52
C HIS A 12 -9.89 -10.03 -0.48
N VAL A 13 -9.39 -10.26 0.73
CA VAL A 13 -10.13 -11.05 1.74
C VAL A 13 -10.76 -10.13 2.78
N PHE A 14 -12.08 -10.00 2.77
CA PHE A 14 -12.80 -9.39 3.90
C PHE A 14 -12.46 -10.15 5.18
N ARG A 15 -12.05 -9.45 6.25
CA ARG A 15 -11.59 -9.99 7.57
C ARG A 15 -10.17 -10.57 7.60
N LEU A 16 -9.21 -9.84 7.06
CA LEU A 16 -7.78 -10.19 7.11
C LEU A 16 -7.19 -10.32 8.53
N GLU A 17 -7.74 -9.60 9.52
CA GLU A 17 -7.24 -9.67 10.91
C GLU A 17 -7.35 -11.07 11.53
N ASP A 18 -8.53 -11.71 11.42
CA ASP A 18 -8.79 -13.04 11.98
C ASP A 18 -7.83 -14.07 11.35
N LYS A 19 -7.65 -13.99 10.03
CA LYS A 19 -6.79 -14.90 9.28
C LYS A 19 -5.30 -14.70 9.59
N ILE A 20 -4.84 -13.47 9.75
CA ILE A 20 -3.45 -13.17 10.14
C ILE A 20 -3.18 -13.74 11.53
N ARG A 21 -4.12 -13.58 12.47
CA ARG A 21 -4.01 -14.15 13.82
C ARG A 21 -3.93 -15.66 13.80
N GLU A 22 -4.85 -16.32 13.09
CA GLU A 22 -4.87 -17.78 12.93
C GLU A 22 -3.53 -18.30 12.40
N ILE A 23 -3.00 -17.71 11.33
CA ILE A 23 -1.71 -18.10 10.74
C ILE A 23 -0.58 -17.93 11.75
N ILE A 24 -0.50 -16.80 12.47
CA ILE A 24 0.58 -16.54 13.42
C ILE A 24 0.50 -17.51 14.62
N GLU A 25 -0.69 -17.80 15.12
CA GLU A 25 -0.90 -18.69 16.27
C GLU A 25 -0.63 -20.17 15.93
N GLU A 26 -0.98 -20.60 14.71
CA GLU A 26 -0.71 -21.94 14.21
C GLU A 26 0.79 -22.12 13.90
N GLU A 27 1.37 -21.18 13.16
CA GLU A 27 2.72 -21.33 12.59
C GLU A 27 3.83 -20.90 13.55
N LYS A 28 3.51 -20.07 14.56
CA LYS A 28 4.43 -19.58 15.58
C LYS A 28 5.77 -19.11 15.00
N PRO A 29 5.75 -18.16 14.05
CA PRO A 29 6.94 -17.76 13.32
C PRO A 29 7.97 -17.10 14.25
N ASN A 30 9.25 -17.29 13.94
CA ASN A 30 10.33 -16.63 14.69
C ASN A 30 10.45 -15.13 14.35
N ALA A 31 9.87 -14.68 13.24
CA ALA A 31 9.80 -13.30 12.84
C ALA A 31 8.67 -13.10 11.81
N ILE A 32 8.15 -11.89 11.71
CA ILE A 32 7.16 -11.49 10.70
C ILE A 32 7.79 -10.39 9.83
N ALA A 33 7.91 -10.66 8.53
CA ALA A 33 8.33 -9.66 7.56
C ALA A 33 7.11 -8.90 7.02
N LEU A 34 7.15 -7.57 7.10
CA LEU A 34 6.09 -6.70 6.61
C LEU A 34 6.59 -5.87 5.42
N GLU A 35 5.80 -5.83 4.35
CA GLU A 35 5.97 -4.87 3.23
C GLU A 35 5.59 -3.44 3.71
N LEU A 36 6.40 -2.93 4.64
CA LEU A 36 6.20 -1.68 5.34
C LEU A 36 7.55 -1.16 5.84
N ASP A 37 7.77 0.15 5.78
CA ASP A 37 8.91 0.81 6.43
C ASP A 37 8.57 1.28 7.86
N GLU A 38 9.59 1.52 8.67
CA GLU A 38 9.46 1.91 10.09
C GLU A 38 8.64 3.20 10.28
N GLU A 39 8.85 4.22 9.44
CA GLU A 39 8.10 5.47 9.55
C GLU A 39 6.62 5.24 9.30
N ARG A 40 6.32 4.36 8.34
CA ARG A 40 4.94 3.98 8.06
C ARG A 40 4.31 3.14 9.16
N ALA A 41 5.06 2.23 9.76
CA ALA A 41 4.59 1.47 10.93
C ALA A 41 4.22 2.41 12.08
N MET A 42 5.10 3.35 12.43
CA MET A 42 4.83 4.34 13.47
C MET A 42 3.61 5.21 13.16
N ALA A 43 3.40 5.59 11.91
CA ALA A 43 2.25 6.39 11.49
C ALA A 43 0.93 5.60 11.65
N LEU A 44 0.93 4.33 11.24
CA LEU A 44 -0.21 3.42 11.40
C LEU A 44 -0.58 3.22 12.87
N GLU A 45 0.40 2.93 13.72
CA GLU A 45 0.19 2.71 15.16
C GLU A 45 -0.36 3.96 15.87
N LYS A 46 0.19 5.14 15.54
CA LYS A 46 -0.25 6.41 16.13
C LYS A 46 -1.59 6.90 15.59
N ARG A 47 -2.20 6.23 14.60
CA ARG A 47 -3.34 6.70 13.80
C ARG A 47 -3.17 8.15 13.31
N LYS A 48 -1.93 8.57 13.09
CA LYS A 48 -1.60 9.92 12.61
C LYS A 48 -1.25 9.80 11.14
N GLY A 49 -1.93 10.57 10.29
CA GLY A 49 -1.55 10.69 8.89
C GLY A 49 -0.10 11.18 8.75
N PHE A 50 0.58 10.74 7.69
CA PHE A 50 1.93 11.20 7.35
C PHE A 50 1.95 12.73 7.22
N ALA A 51 2.98 13.33 7.81
CA ALA A 51 3.38 14.74 7.75
C ALA A 51 2.32 15.75 7.25
N LYS A 52 1.75 16.51 8.18
CA LYS A 52 1.05 17.77 7.84
C LYS A 52 2.05 18.70 7.13
N GLY A 53 1.80 19.04 5.87
CA GLY A 53 2.57 20.06 5.15
C GLY A 53 2.76 19.84 3.65
N ASN A 54 2.57 18.62 3.13
CA ASN A 54 2.69 18.34 1.70
C ASN A 54 1.31 18.09 1.08
N PHE A 55 0.91 18.96 0.15
CA PHE A 55 -0.37 18.91 -0.55
C PHE A 55 -0.64 17.54 -1.18
N VAL A 56 0.40 16.88 -1.71
CA VAL A 56 0.30 15.54 -2.29
C VAL A 56 -0.13 14.51 -1.25
N TYR A 57 0.47 14.52 -0.06
CA TYR A 57 0.09 13.60 1.02
C TYR A 57 -1.34 13.87 1.49
N SER A 58 -1.76 15.13 1.57
CA SER A 58 -3.14 15.46 1.95
C SER A 58 -4.17 14.96 0.93
N LEU A 59 -3.84 15.00 -0.36
CA LEU A 59 -4.68 14.49 -1.44
C LEU A 59 -4.74 12.96 -1.41
N LEU A 60 -3.60 12.30 -1.23
CA LEU A 60 -3.51 10.85 -1.07
C LEU A 60 -4.30 10.38 0.16
N SER A 61 -4.21 11.08 1.29
CA SER A 61 -5.00 10.76 2.49
C SER A 61 -6.50 10.91 2.26
N LYS A 62 -6.95 11.90 1.48
CA LYS A 62 -8.37 12.02 1.10
C LYS A 62 -8.82 10.87 0.19
N VAL A 63 -7.99 10.49 -0.79
CA VAL A 63 -8.25 9.32 -1.65
C VAL A 63 -8.34 8.05 -0.80
N GLN A 64 -7.42 7.87 0.15
CA GLN A 64 -7.43 6.76 1.11
C GLN A 64 -8.71 6.75 1.95
N GLN A 65 -9.17 7.91 2.46
CA GLN A 65 -10.44 8.00 3.22
C GLN A 65 -11.66 7.65 2.37
N ILE A 66 -11.68 8.04 1.09
CA ILE A 66 -12.77 7.71 0.16
C ILE A 66 -12.80 6.21 -0.13
N VAL A 67 -11.64 5.56 -0.31
CA VAL A 67 -11.56 4.10 -0.49
C VAL A 67 -11.97 3.38 0.80
N ALA A 68 -11.41 3.78 1.94
CA ALA A 68 -11.71 3.17 3.23
C ALA A 68 -13.19 3.24 3.62
N SER A 69 -13.84 4.39 3.40
CA SER A 69 -15.27 4.58 3.72
C SER A 69 -16.22 3.80 2.79
N LYS A 70 -15.79 3.45 1.57
CA LYS A 70 -16.61 2.74 0.60
C LYS A 70 -16.46 1.22 0.66
N TYR A 71 -15.26 0.74 0.96
CA TYR A 71 -14.94 -0.69 0.94
C TYR A 71 -14.85 -1.29 2.35
N GLY A 72 -14.98 -0.49 3.42
CA GLY A 72 -14.91 -0.95 4.81
C GLY A 72 -13.53 -1.43 5.24
N VAL A 73 -12.54 -1.36 4.35
CA VAL A 73 -11.15 -1.74 4.59
C VAL A 73 -10.31 -0.47 4.58
N VAL A 74 -9.77 -0.09 5.74
CA VAL A 74 -8.74 0.93 5.80
C VAL A 74 -7.45 0.26 5.34
N ALA A 75 -6.93 0.65 4.17
CA ALA A 75 -5.64 0.16 3.70
C ALA A 75 -4.58 0.30 4.82
N GLY A 76 -3.97 -0.82 5.22
CA GLY A 76 -3.01 -0.88 6.33
C GLY A 76 -3.58 -1.39 7.65
N ASN A 77 -4.87 -1.71 7.74
CA ASN A 77 -5.42 -2.45 8.89
C ASN A 77 -4.79 -3.84 9.03
N GLU A 78 -4.48 -4.51 7.91
CA GLU A 78 -3.83 -5.83 7.91
C GLU A 78 -2.46 -5.75 8.57
N MET A 79 -1.66 -4.76 8.15
CA MET A 79 -0.34 -4.50 8.69
C MET A 79 -0.41 -4.08 10.16
N LEU A 80 -1.41 -3.27 10.54
CA LEU A 80 -1.61 -2.88 11.93
C LEU A 80 -1.99 -4.08 12.81
N SER A 81 -2.83 -5.00 12.33
CA SER A 81 -3.16 -6.23 13.05
C SER A 81 -1.93 -7.11 13.20
N ALA A 82 -1.12 -7.30 12.14
CA ALA A 82 0.14 -8.03 12.23
C ALA A 82 1.10 -7.42 13.25
N LEU A 83 1.26 -6.09 13.26
CA LEU A 83 2.08 -5.37 14.25
C LEU A 83 1.60 -5.61 15.69
N LYS A 84 0.29 -5.56 15.93
CA LYS A 84 -0.30 -5.81 17.26
C LYS A 84 -0.09 -7.25 17.71
N ILE A 85 -0.42 -8.22 16.85
CA ILE A 85 -0.30 -9.66 17.18
C ILE A 85 1.16 -10.03 17.44
N ALA A 86 2.08 -9.48 16.65
CA ALA A 86 3.52 -9.67 16.86
C ALA A 86 3.95 -9.14 18.23
N LYS A 87 3.48 -7.94 18.61
CA LYS A 87 3.76 -7.35 19.93
C LYS A 87 3.17 -8.17 21.07
N GLU A 88 1.94 -8.66 20.94
CA GLU A 88 1.27 -9.53 21.92
C GLU A 88 2.07 -10.83 22.16
N ASN A 89 2.67 -11.39 21.10
CA ASN A 89 3.40 -12.65 21.14
C ASN A 89 4.93 -12.49 21.27
N ASN A 90 5.43 -11.27 21.43
CA ASN A 90 6.87 -10.94 21.42
C ASN A 90 7.61 -11.49 20.18
N ILE A 91 6.96 -11.45 19.01
CA ILE A 91 7.53 -11.87 17.72
C ILE A 91 8.24 -10.66 17.09
N PRO A 92 9.52 -10.79 16.71
CA PRO A 92 10.25 -9.76 15.96
C PRO A 92 9.56 -9.38 14.65
N ILE A 93 9.49 -8.08 14.37
CA ILE A 93 9.07 -7.54 13.07
C ILE A 93 10.29 -7.19 12.23
N LEU A 94 10.26 -7.59 10.96
CA LEU A 94 11.23 -7.18 9.94
C LEU A 94 10.53 -6.26 8.95
N TYR A 95 10.95 -4.99 8.90
CA TYR A 95 10.49 -4.02 7.92
C TYR A 95 11.30 -4.20 6.63
N ILE A 96 10.68 -4.78 5.60
CA ILE A 96 11.41 -5.19 4.38
C ILE A 96 11.21 -4.21 3.20
N ASP A 97 10.31 -3.25 3.33
CA ASP A 97 10.02 -2.27 2.28
C ASP A 97 10.93 -1.03 2.36
N MET A 98 10.99 -0.30 1.25
CA MET A 98 11.70 0.96 1.16
C MET A 98 10.97 2.07 1.93
N ASN A 99 11.75 2.99 2.49
CA ASN A 99 11.20 4.21 3.08
C ASN A 99 10.36 4.99 2.04
N ALA A 100 9.05 5.10 2.30
CA ALA A 100 8.11 5.66 1.34
C ALA A 100 8.33 7.15 1.06
N TYR A 101 8.93 7.92 1.98
CA TYR A 101 9.28 9.31 1.72
C TYR A 101 10.27 9.40 0.56
N PHE A 102 11.35 8.61 0.58
CA PHE A 102 12.33 8.61 -0.50
C PHE A 102 11.77 8.04 -1.81
N VAL A 103 10.94 6.99 -1.74
CA VAL A 103 10.26 6.44 -2.92
C VAL A 103 9.40 7.51 -3.61
N VAL A 104 8.60 8.24 -2.84
CA VAL A 104 7.74 9.32 -3.36
C VAL A 104 8.58 10.47 -3.92
N GLN A 105 9.63 10.89 -3.21
CA GLN A 105 10.54 11.94 -3.70
C GLN A 105 11.21 11.56 -5.02
N GLU A 106 11.70 10.34 -5.13
CA GLU A 106 12.34 9.84 -6.35
C GLU A 106 11.35 9.80 -7.51
N LEU A 107 10.13 9.33 -7.27
CA LEU A 107 9.05 9.33 -8.25
C LEU A 107 8.77 10.75 -8.75
N TRP A 108 8.61 11.71 -7.82
CA TRP A 108 8.40 13.11 -8.18
C TRP A 108 9.56 13.71 -8.97
N ARG A 109 10.80 13.27 -8.73
CA ARG A 109 11.96 13.74 -9.48
C ARG A 109 12.03 13.15 -10.89
N LYS A 110 11.62 11.88 -11.07
CA LYS A 110 11.64 11.20 -12.38
C LYS A 110 10.54 11.67 -13.33
N ILE A 111 9.38 12.09 -12.82
CA ILE A 111 8.24 12.50 -13.67
C ILE A 111 8.47 13.90 -14.25
N SER A 112 8.21 14.06 -15.57
CA SER A 112 8.28 15.36 -16.24
C SER A 112 7.17 16.33 -15.78
N ILE A 113 7.42 17.66 -15.87
CA ILE A 113 6.45 18.69 -15.43
C ILE A 113 5.08 18.54 -16.13
N ARG A 114 5.07 18.18 -17.42
CA ARG A 114 3.85 17.96 -18.23
C ARG A 114 3.01 16.83 -17.67
N ARG A 115 3.67 15.78 -17.19
CA ARG A 115 3.03 14.58 -16.66
C ARG A 115 2.54 14.79 -15.23
N LYS A 116 3.26 15.56 -14.42
CA LYS A 116 2.75 16.07 -13.14
C LYS A 116 1.45 16.86 -13.33
N LEU A 117 1.41 17.75 -14.33
CA LEU A 117 0.21 18.51 -14.68
C LEU A 117 -0.93 17.60 -15.14
N SER A 118 -0.63 16.59 -15.97
CA SER A 118 -1.63 15.60 -16.38
C SER A 118 -2.23 14.86 -15.17
N ILE A 119 -1.41 14.39 -14.23
CA ILE A 119 -1.88 13.72 -13.02
C ILE A 119 -2.76 14.65 -12.19
N PHE A 120 -2.36 15.91 -12.04
CA PHE A 120 -3.13 16.93 -11.31
C PHE A 120 -4.50 17.18 -11.95
N ILE A 121 -4.55 17.36 -13.27
CA ILE A 121 -5.81 17.53 -14.02
C ILE A 121 -6.69 16.28 -13.86
N SER A 122 -6.11 15.08 -14.02
CA SER A 122 -6.85 13.83 -13.81
C SER A 122 -7.44 13.72 -12.42
N ALA A 123 -6.67 14.06 -11.37
CA ALA A 123 -7.16 14.05 -10.00
C ALA A 123 -8.33 15.03 -9.78
N ILE A 124 -8.25 16.25 -10.34
CA ILE A 124 -9.35 17.23 -10.31
C ILE A 124 -10.59 16.67 -11.00
N LEU A 125 -10.44 16.09 -12.20
CA LEU A 125 -11.57 15.51 -12.93
C LEU A 125 -12.22 14.37 -12.15
N THR A 126 -11.43 13.52 -11.47
CA THR A 126 -11.96 12.44 -10.62
C THR A 126 -12.80 12.96 -9.45
N MET A 127 -12.48 14.14 -8.89
CA MET A 127 -13.28 14.75 -7.83
C MET A 127 -14.69 15.16 -8.28
N PHE A 128 -14.89 15.42 -9.58
CA PHE A 128 -16.19 15.74 -10.17
C PHE A 128 -16.95 14.52 -10.71
N MET A 129 -16.36 13.31 -10.63
CA MET A 129 -17.03 12.09 -11.06
C MET A 129 -18.06 11.60 -10.03
N SER A 130 -19.16 11.01 -10.51
CA SER A 130 -20.16 10.40 -9.63
C SER A 130 -19.59 9.20 -8.88
N LYS A 131 -20.14 8.93 -7.69
CA LYS A 131 -19.74 7.81 -6.83
C LYS A 131 -19.81 6.46 -7.56
N GLU A 132 -20.88 6.22 -8.31
CA GLU A 132 -21.11 5.00 -9.10
C GLU A 132 -20.06 4.80 -10.20
N ARG A 133 -19.64 5.90 -10.84
CA ARG A 133 -18.63 5.84 -11.90
C ARG A 133 -17.25 5.49 -11.34
N ILE A 134 -16.90 6.02 -10.17
CA ILE A 134 -15.66 5.66 -9.48
C ILE A 134 -15.67 4.18 -9.09
N GLU A 135 -16.77 3.68 -8.54
CA GLU A 135 -16.89 2.26 -8.14
C GLU A 135 -16.76 1.30 -9.33
N LYS A 136 -17.32 1.66 -10.49
CA LYS A 136 -17.19 0.86 -11.71
C LYS A 136 -15.74 0.78 -12.20
N GLU A 137 -15.00 1.89 -12.17
CA GLU A 137 -13.59 1.90 -12.55
C GLU A 137 -12.72 1.10 -11.56
N VAL A 138 -13.02 1.16 -10.25
CA VAL A 138 -12.34 0.36 -9.23
C VAL A 138 -12.62 -1.14 -9.40
N LYS A 139 -13.87 -1.55 -9.64
CA LYS A 139 -14.20 -2.96 -9.90
C LYS A 139 -13.48 -3.51 -11.13
N LYS A 140 -13.40 -2.72 -12.20
CA LYS A 140 -12.67 -3.09 -13.42
C LYS A 140 -11.17 -3.27 -13.17
N PHE A 141 -10.62 -2.56 -12.19
CA PHE A 141 -9.24 -2.78 -11.72
C PHE A 141 -9.11 -4.11 -10.97
N GLU A 142 -10.04 -4.42 -10.07
CA GLU A 142 -10.04 -5.67 -9.28
C GLU A 142 -10.18 -6.92 -10.15
N GLU A 143 -10.98 -6.87 -11.21
CA GLU A 143 -11.23 -8.02 -12.10
C GLU A 143 -10.03 -8.37 -13.00
N GLU A 144 -9.17 -7.40 -13.34
CA GLU A 144 -8.09 -7.58 -14.31
C GLU A 144 -6.77 -6.89 -13.88
N PRO A 145 -6.17 -7.28 -12.74
CA PRO A 145 -5.01 -6.59 -12.16
C PRO A 145 -3.78 -6.62 -13.08
N GLU A 146 -3.53 -7.74 -13.76
CA GLU A 146 -2.41 -7.90 -14.69
C GLU A 146 -2.53 -6.95 -15.89
N LYS A 147 -3.73 -6.81 -16.47
CA LYS A 147 -3.98 -5.88 -17.58
C LYS A 147 -3.93 -4.44 -17.11
N PHE A 148 -4.25 -4.17 -15.85
CA PHE A 148 -4.05 -2.84 -15.28
C PHE A 148 -2.55 -2.51 -15.15
N GLU A 149 -1.75 -3.43 -14.62
CA GLU A 149 -0.29 -3.22 -14.53
C GLU A 149 0.31 -2.99 -15.92
N GLU A 150 -0.05 -3.79 -16.92
CA GLU A 150 0.44 -3.61 -18.30
C GLU A 150 0.07 -2.23 -18.87
N ARG A 151 -1.17 -1.77 -18.61
CA ARG A 151 -1.61 -0.41 -18.97
C ARG A 151 -0.80 0.66 -18.24
N MET A 152 -0.58 0.49 -16.94
CA MET A 152 0.22 1.42 -16.14
C MET A 152 1.68 1.47 -16.62
N ARG A 153 2.25 0.34 -17.01
CA ARG A 153 3.61 0.28 -17.55
C ARG A 153 3.73 1.03 -18.88
N LYS A 154 2.68 1.03 -19.71
CA LYS A 154 2.62 1.84 -20.95
C LYS A 154 2.38 3.33 -20.66
N ILE A 155 1.43 3.63 -19.79
CA ILE A 155 0.94 5.01 -19.60
C ILE A 155 1.81 5.78 -18.60
N PHE A 156 2.34 5.13 -17.56
CA PHE A 156 3.14 5.67 -16.45
C PHE A 156 4.30 4.71 -16.07
N PRO A 157 5.25 4.37 -16.99
CA PRO A 157 6.36 3.46 -16.70
C PRO A 157 7.17 3.87 -15.47
N GLU A 158 7.32 5.16 -15.20
CA GLU A 158 8.06 5.66 -14.04
C GLU A 158 7.41 5.25 -12.70
N PHE A 159 6.07 5.14 -12.68
CA PHE A 159 5.33 4.68 -11.51
C PHE A 159 5.58 3.20 -11.27
N VAL A 160 5.50 2.38 -12.32
CA VAL A 160 5.70 0.94 -12.20
C VAL A 160 7.15 0.63 -11.82
N GLU A 161 8.11 1.30 -12.46
CA GLU A 161 9.54 1.14 -12.16
C GLU A 161 9.85 1.42 -10.68
N ILE A 162 9.31 2.53 -10.13
CA ILE A 162 9.65 2.97 -8.76
C ILE A 162 8.78 2.32 -7.70
N LEU A 163 7.47 2.25 -7.91
CA LEU A 163 6.51 1.77 -6.91
C LEU A 163 6.39 0.24 -6.87
N ILE A 164 6.83 -0.46 -7.93
CA ILE A 164 6.76 -1.92 -8.03
C ILE A 164 8.16 -2.49 -8.20
N ASP A 165 8.80 -2.29 -9.35
CA ASP A 165 10.02 -3.02 -9.71
C ASP A 165 11.16 -2.78 -8.71
N LYS A 166 11.40 -1.52 -8.34
CA LYS A 166 12.46 -1.14 -7.39
C LYS A 166 12.19 -1.63 -5.98
N ARG A 167 10.94 -1.54 -5.51
CA ARG A 167 10.53 -2.01 -4.18
C ARG A 167 10.63 -3.53 -4.07
N ASN A 168 10.17 -4.25 -5.09
CA ASN A 168 10.32 -5.71 -5.17
C ASN A 168 11.79 -6.10 -5.15
N LYS A 169 12.62 -5.41 -5.93
CA LYS A 169 14.06 -5.65 -5.92
C LYS A 169 14.68 -5.39 -4.53
N ASN A 170 14.21 -4.36 -3.80
CA ASN A 170 14.67 -4.07 -2.45
C ASN A 170 14.32 -5.20 -1.46
N MET A 171 13.09 -5.70 -1.49
CA MET A 171 12.60 -6.74 -0.59
C MET A 171 13.29 -8.12 -0.78
N VAL A 172 13.90 -8.34 -1.93
CA VAL A 172 14.59 -9.61 -2.26
C VAL A 172 16.06 -9.61 -1.82
N ASN A 173 16.65 -8.45 -1.53
CA ASN A 173 18.06 -8.35 -1.08
C ASN A 173 18.17 -8.40 0.44
#